data_AF-A0A1Q3X4Q1-F1
#
_entry.id   AF-A0A1Q3X4Q1-F1
#
_cell.length_a   1.000
_cell.length_b   1.000
_cell.length_c   1.000
_cell.angle_alpha   90.00
_cell.angle_beta   90.00
_cell.angle_gamma   90.00
#
_symmetry.space_group_name_H-M   'P 1'
#
loop_
_entity.id
_entity.type
_entity.pdbx_description
1 polymer ?
#
loop_
_entity_poly.entity_id
_entity_poly.type
_entity_poly.pdbx_seq_one_letter_code
_entity_poly.pdbx_strand_id
1 'polypeptide(L)'
;MFMIHTLFAQYRNYKLQELADHFYKEYYTTMEGLCKSAGVAANKLRGKGAAIMEHLLPYTKVVAEIKEYLLYRKDILFPYLGELSRKNKEGHDCSACKGGCKTAHMGIVMDVAVSHAHIHNTLEEIKAVSLQEKDVPDEYERKMLQNELSLLESMLTELYYLEQEVLLPKIKNAQKNIHANS
;
A
#
# COMPACT_ATOMS: atom_id res chain seq x y z
N MET A 1 1.99 -13.52 18.33
CA MET A 1 1.37 -12.20 18.64
C MET A 1 2.25 -11.28 19.52
N PHE A 2 3.45 -11.67 19.97
CA PHE A 2 4.37 -10.78 20.72
C PHE A 2 5.25 -9.88 19.81
N MET A 3 5.58 -10.31 18.58
CA MET A 3 6.46 -9.57 17.66
C MET A 3 5.83 -8.31 17.03
N ILE A 4 4.49 -8.27 16.92
CA ILE A 4 3.76 -7.16 16.28
C ILE A 4 3.83 -5.89 17.15
N HIS A 5 3.80 -6.04 18.48
CA HIS A 5 3.83 -4.90 19.41
C HIS A 5 5.20 -4.20 19.44
N THR A 6 6.31 -4.92 19.28
CA THR A 6 7.66 -4.32 19.24
C THR A 6 7.96 -3.66 17.90
N LEU A 7 7.48 -4.20 16.77
CA LEU A 7 7.67 -3.59 15.45
C LEU A 7 6.94 -2.24 15.33
N PHE A 8 5.69 -2.17 15.80
CA PHE A 8 4.91 -0.92 15.75
C PHE A 8 5.42 0.17 16.69
N ALA A 9 6.14 -0.19 17.76
CA ALA A 9 6.68 0.77 18.71
C ALA A 9 7.66 1.76 18.04
N GLN A 10 8.46 1.29 17.09
CA GLN A 10 9.39 2.15 16.34
C GLN A 10 8.64 3.17 15.49
N TYR A 11 7.63 2.73 14.72
CA TYR A 11 6.85 3.60 13.84
C TYR A 11 6.06 4.68 14.58
N ARG A 12 5.64 4.39 15.81
CA ARG A 12 4.94 5.37 16.66
C ARG A 12 5.80 6.58 17.03
N ASN A 13 7.12 6.42 17.08
CA ASN A 13 8.04 7.49 17.47
C ASN A 13 8.40 8.43 16.32
N TYR A 14 8.20 8.02 15.06
CA TYR A 14 8.50 8.86 13.90
C TYR A 14 7.59 10.09 13.81
N LYS A 15 8.15 11.20 13.34
CA LYS A 15 7.35 12.34 12.88
C LYS A 15 6.58 11.97 11.61
N LEU A 16 5.56 12.75 11.26
CA LEU A 16 4.70 12.43 10.11
C LEU A 16 5.50 12.31 8.80
N GLN A 17 6.45 13.22 8.54
CA GLN A 17 7.29 13.13 7.35
C GLN A 17 8.18 11.89 7.36
N GLU A 18 8.85 11.62 8.49
CA GLU A 18 9.74 10.46 8.62
C GLU A 18 8.96 9.16 8.40
N LEU A 19 7.76 9.06 8.98
CA LEU A 19 6.86 7.92 8.77
C LEU A 19 6.45 7.78 7.30
N ALA A 20 6.10 8.89 6.64
CA ALA A 20 5.77 8.89 5.22
C ALA A 20 6.97 8.40 4.38
N ASP A 21 8.18 8.89 4.67
CA ASP A 21 9.39 8.47 3.95
C ASP A 21 9.68 6.97 4.13
N HIS A 22 9.48 6.45 5.35
CA HIS A 22 9.59 5.02 5.64
C HIS A 22 8.54 4.20 4.88
N PHE A 23 7.26 4.60 4.92
CA PHE A 23 6.21 3.89 4.18
C PHE A 23 6.48 3.88 2.68
N TYR A 24 6.87 5.03 2.12
CA TYR A 24 7.15 5.17 0.70
C TYR A 24 8.25 4.22 0.23
N LYS A 25 9.35 4.14 0.99
CA LYS A 25 10.53 3.34 0.65
C LYS A 25 10.31 1.86 0.96
N GLU A 26 9.94 1.54 2.18
CA GLU A 26 9.97 0.17 2.69
C GLU A 26 8.76 -0.65 2.23
N TYR A 27 7.60 -0.02 2.08
CA TYR A 27 6.37 -0.70 1.67
C TYR A 27 6.04 -0.44 0.20
N TYR A 28 5.77 0.82 -0.15
CA TYR A 28 5.22 1.13 -1.48
C TYR A 28 6.21 0.88 -2.63
N THR A 29 7.49 1.25 -2.45
CA THR A 29 8.52 1.02 -3.47
C THR A 29 8.93 -0.45 -3.54
N THR A 30 9.06 -1.12 -2.40
CA THR A 30 9.37 -2.55 -2.36
C THR A 30 8.27 -3.36 -3.05
N MET A 31 6.99 -3.15 -2.70
CA MET A 31 5.87 -3.87 -3.31
C MET A 31 5.73 -3.59 -4.80
N GLU A 32 6.05 -2.37 -5.26
CA GLU A 32 6.13 -2.07 -6.70
C GLU A 32 7.21 -2.91 -7.40
N GLY A 33 8.36 -3.09 -6.73
CA GLY A 33 9.43 -3.99 -7.17
C GLY A 33 8.96 -5.44 -7.30
N LEU A 34 8.24 -5.95 -6.29
CA LEU A 34 7.64 -7.29 -6.30
C LEU A 34 6.62 -7.43 -7.44
N CYS A 35 5.73 -6.45 -7.63
CA CYS A 35 4.76 -6.45 -8.73
C CYS A 35 5.44 -6.47 -10.10
N LYS A 36 6.56 -5.74 -10.27
CA LYS A 36 7.35 -5.75 -11.50
C LYS A 36 8.01 -7.11 -11.73
N SER A 37 8.61 -7.69 -10.70
CA SER A 37 9.24 -9.02 -10.72
C SER A 37 8.22 -10.09 -11.12
N ALA A 38 7.07 -10.09 -10.46
CA ALA A 38 5.94 -10.96 -10.74
C ALA A 38 5.43 -10.81 -12.18
N GLY A 39 5.32 -9.58 -12.70
CA GLY A 39 4.95 -9.33 -14.08
C GLY A 39 5.95 -9.91 -15.10
N VAL A 40 7.26 -9.84 -14.81
CA VAL A 40 8.30 -10.44 -15.66
C VAL A 40 8.18 -11.97 -15.68
N ALA A 41 8.04 -12.60 -14.52
CA ALA A 41 7.88 -14.04 -14.41
C ALA A 41 6.59 -14.54 -15.11
N ALA A 42 5.48 -13.85 -14.94
CA ALA A 42 4.22 -14.16 -15.62
C ALA A 42 4.34 -14.07 -17.15
N ASN A 43 5.06 -13.07 -17.66
CA ASN A 43 5.29 -12.94 -19.10
C ASN A 43 6.17 -14.07 -19.67
N LYS A 44 7.18 -14.52 -18.93
CA LYS A 44 7.99 -15.67 -19.34
C LYS A 44 7.17 -16.95 -19.40
N LEU A 45 6.30 -17.18 -18.43
CA LEU A 45 5.39 -18.33 -18.41
C LEU A 45 4.35 -18.26 -19.54
N ARG A 46 3.83 -17.06 -19.85
CA ARG A 46 2.93 -16.83 -21.00
C ARG A 46 3.57 -17.28 -22.32
N GLY A 47 4.88 -17.07 -22.49
CA GLY A 47 5.63 -17.53 -23.66
C GLY A 47 5.74 -19.05 -23.80
N LYS A 48 5.34 -19.83 -22.79
CA LYS A 48 5.48 -21.30 -22.77
C LYS A 48 4.23 -22.06 -23.22
N GLY A 49 3.09 -21.38 -23.42
CA GLY A 49 1.90 -22.00 -24.01
C GLY A 49 0.58 -21.39 -23.56
N ALA A 50 -0.45 -21.54 -24.39
CA ALA A 50 -1.76 -20.93 -24.16
C ALA A 50 -2.50 -21.48 -22.94
N ALA A 51 -2.37 -22.78 -22.64
CA ALA A 51 -3.01 -23.41 -21.48
C ALA A 51 -2.55 -22.80 -20.15
N ILE A 52 -1.28 -22.40 -20.05
CA ILE A 52 -0.73 -21.76 -18.84
C ILE A 52 -1.37 -20.38 -18.60
N MET A 53 -1.80 -19.69 -19.66
CA MET A 53 -2.36 -18.34 -19.54
C MET A 53 -3.64 -18.28 -18.71
N GLU A 54 -4.51 -19.27 -18.85
CA GLU A 54 -5.77 -19.33 -18.10
C GLU A 54 -5.52 -19.43 -16.59
N HIS A 55 -4.51 -20.20 -16.19
CA HIS A 55 -4.10 -20.36 -14.80
C HIS A 55 -3.34 -19.14 -14.25
N LEU A 56 -2.67 -18.37 -15.11
CA LEU A 56 -1.98 -17.15 -14.72
C LEU A 56 -2.90 -15.93 -14.61
N LEU A 57 -4.07 -15.95 -15.25
CA LEU A 57 -4.95 -14.78 -15.32
C LEU A 57 -5.32 -14.23 -13.93
N PRO A 58 -5.78 -15.06 -12.96
CA PRO A 58 -6.10 -14.58 -11.61
C PRO A 58 -4.90 -13.93 -10.92
N TYR A 59 -3.72 -14.54 -11.08
CA TYR A 59 -2.49 -14.03 -10.51
C TYR A 59 -2.13 -12.65 -11.08
N THR A 60 -2.16 -12.51 -12.40
CA THR A 60 -1.83 -11.24 -13.06
C THR A 60 -2.83 -10.13 -12.77
N LYS A 61 -4.11 -10.47 -12.57
CA LYS A 61 -5.16 -9.53 -12.14
C LYS A 61 -4.85 -8.96 -10.76
N VAL A 62 -4.60 -9.83 -9.78
CA VAL A 62 -4.27 -9.42 -8.41
C VAL A 62 -3.03 -8.52 -8.36
N VAL A 63 -1.96 -8.90 -9.07
CA VAL A 63 -0.75 -8.07 -9.12
C VAL A 63 -1.00 -6.71 -9.77
N ALA A 64 -1.86 -6.64 -10.79
CA ALA A 64 -2.23 -5.37 -11.42
C ALA A 64 -3.02 -4.47 -10.45
N GLU A 65 -4.00 -5.02 -9.72
CA GLU A 65 -4.78 -4.28 -8.73
C GLU A 65 -3.91 -3.72 -7.61
N ILE A 66 -2.98 -4.53 -7.08
CA ILE A 66 -2.01 -4.05 -6.08
C ILE A 66 -1.20 -2.90 -6.65
N LYS A 67 -0.70 -3.04 -7.88
CA LYS A 67 0.10 -2.00 -8.52
C LYS A 67 -0.68 -0.70 -8.70
N GLU A 68 -1.93 -0.77 -9.14
CA GLU A 68 -2.80 0.40 -9.29
C GLU A 68 -3.04 1.09 -7.94
N TYR A 69 -3.32 0.32 -6.89
CA TYR A 69 -3.41 0.83 -5.53
C TYR A 69 -2.13 1.57 -5.12
N LEU A 70 -0.95 0.96 -5.30
CA LEU A 70 0.33 1.57 -4.92
C LEU A 70 0.58 2.89 -5.65
N LEU A 71 0.33 2.94 -6.96
CA LEU A 71 0.50 4.15 -7.77
C LEU A 71 -0.45 5.27 -7.32
N TYR A 72 -1.73 4.94 -7.16
CA TYR A 72 -2.73 5.91 -6.68
C TYR A 72 -2.33 6.53 -5.34
N ARG A 73 -1.85 5.71 -4.40
CA ARG A 73 -1.41 6.20 -3.09
C ARG A 73 -0.14 7.04 -3.18
N LYS A 74 0.83 6.66 -4.02
CA LYS A 74 2.02 7.49 -4.31
C LYS A 74 1.65 8.88 -4.82
N ASP A 75 0.66 8.96 -5.70
CA ASP A 75 0.27 10.22 -6.35
C ASP A 75 -0.63 11.11 -5.47
N ILE A 76 -1.36 10.54 -4.52
CA ILE A 76 -2.36 11.26 -3.72
C ILE A 76 -1.94 11.38 -2.25
N LEU A 77 -1.64 10.27 -1.58
CA LEU A 77 -1.39 10.24 -0.14
C LEU A 77 -0.07 10.93 0.20
N PHE A 78 1.04 10.57 -0.46
CA PHE A 78 2.37 11.06 -0.06
C PHE A 78 2.54 12.57 -0.26
N PRO A 79 2.09 13.19 -1.37
CA PRO A 79 2.09 14.64 -1.50
C PRO A 79 1.27 15.31 -0.41
N TYR A 80 0.13 14.73 -0.04
CA TYR A 80 -0.68 15.23 1.07
C TYR A 80 0.05 15.12 2.41
N LEU A 81 0.70 14.00 2.70
CA LEU A 81 1.47 13.82 3.95
C LEU A 81 2.60 14.84 4.06
N GLY A 82 3.29 15.12 2.94
CA GLY A 82 4.31 16.16 2.87
C GLY A 82 3.76 17.55 3.19
N GLU A 83 2.66 17.92 2.54
CA GLU A 83 2.00 19.22 2.76
C GLU A 83 1.45 19.36 4.19
N LEU A 84 0.81 18.31 4.72
CA LEU A 84 0.29 18.29 6.08
C LEU A 84 1.41 18.43 7.11
N SER A 85 2.51 17.70 6.92
CA SER A 85 3.70 17.76 7.77
C SER A 85 4.31 19.16 7.75
N ARG A 86 4.44 19.77 6.57
CA ARG A 86 4.93 21.14 6.38
C ARG A 86 4.05 22.17 7.11
N LYS A 87 2.74 22.16 6.87
CA LYS A 87 1.78 23.06 7.54
C LYS A 87 1.82 22.93 9.05
N ASN A 88 1.87 21.69 9.56
CA ASN A 88 1.95 21.42 10.99
C ASN A 88 3.26 21.93 11.60
N LYS A 89 4.39 21.78 10.90
CA LYS A 89 5.69 22.30 11.35
C LYS A 89 5.75 23.83 11.38
N GLU A 90 5.11 24.49 10.41
CA GLU A 90 5.04 25.95 10.30
C GLU A 90 4.01 26.58 11.26
N GLY A 91 3.20 25.78 11.96
CA GLY A 91 2.12 26.29 12.80
C GLY A 91 1.01 26.96 11.99
N HIS A 92 0.79 26.52 10.75
CA HIS A 92 -0.23 27.06 9.87
C HIS A 92 -1.64 26.86 10.45
N ASP A 93 -2.49 27.87 10.32
CA ASP A 93 -3.89 27.82 10.74
C ASP A 93 -4.82 27.79 9.51
N CYS A 94 -5.35 26.60 9.20
CA CYS A 94 -6.27 26.40 8.09
C CYS A 94 -7.60 27.15 8.30
N SER A 95 -8.02 27.43 9.54
CA SER A 95 -9.25 28.19 9.80
C SER A 95 -9.14 29.64 9.33
N ALA A 96 -7.92 30.19 9.32
CA ALA A 96 -7.63 31.53 8.83
C ALA A 96 -7.57 31.64 7.30
N CYS A 97 -7.64 30.52 6.57
CA CYS A 97 -7.49 30.51 5.11
C CYS A 97 -8.66 31.11 4.33
N LYS A 98 -9.77 31.50 4.97
CA LYS A 98 -10.96 32.12 4.33
C LYS A 98 -11.43 31.38 3.06
N GLY A 99 -11.42 30.04 3.07
CA GLY A 99 -11.79 29.21 1.91
C GLY A 99 -10.71 29.03 0.84
N GLY A 100 -9.52 29.61 1.02
CA GLY A 100 -8.38 29.45 0.12
C GLY A 100 -7.57 28.16 0.33
N CYS A 101 -7.84 27.40 1.39
CA CYS A 101 -7.18 26.12 1.62
C CYS A 101 -7.71 25.10 0.60
N LYS A 102 -6.87 24.75 -0.39
CA LYS A 102 -7.20 23.77 -1.44
C LYS A 102 -6.90 22.32 -1.04
N THR A 103 -6.44 22.09 0.19
CA THR A 103 -6.02 20.77 0.65
C THR A 103 -7.23 19.94 1.11
N ALA A 104 -7.43 18.76 0.51
CA ALA A 104 -8.58 17.88 0.79
C ALA A 104 -8.39 17.05 2.07
N HIS A 105 -8.31 17.70 3.24
CA HIS A 105 -8.00 17.04 4.52
C HIS A 105 -8.94 15.87 4.87
N MET A 106 -10.26 16.10 4.86
CA MET A 106 -11.24 15.04 5.16
C MET A 106 -11.29 13.96 4.07
N GLY A 107 -11.14 14.36 2.80
CA GLY A 107 -11.13 13.44 1.67
C GLY A 107 -10.05 12.37 1.81
N ILE A 108 -8.83 12.75 2.22
CA ILE A 108 -7.73 11.80 2.38
C ILE A 108 -7.96 10.81 3.54
N VAL A 109 -8.53 11.26 4.65
CA VAL A 109 -8.82 10.35 5.79
C VAL A 109 -9.87 9.32 5.39
N MET A 110 -10.91 9.75 4.66
CA MET A 110 -11.93 8.85 4.12
C MET A 110 -11.33 7.91 3.07
N ASP A 111 -10.47 8.41 2.18
CA ASP A 111 -9.79 7.62 1.15
C ASP A 111 -8.96 6.48 1.75
N VAL A 112 -8.16 6.77 2.79
CA VAL A 112 -7.39 5.73 3.53
C VAL A 112 -8.33 4.69 4.15
N ALA A 113 -9.45 5.11 4.73
CA ALA A 113 -10.40 4.17 5.32
C ALA A 113 -11.09 3.29 4.25
N VAL A 114 -11.41 3.84 3.08
CA VAL A 114 -11.96 3.08 1.95
C VAL A 114 -10.92 2.15 1.35
N SER A 115 -9.66 2.58 1.25
CA SER A 115 -8.59 1.75 0.70
C SER A 115 -8.29 0.52 1.56
N HIS A 116 -8.57 0.55 2.85
CA HIS A 116 -8.50 -0.63 3.71
C HIS A 116 -9.49 -1.73 3.31
N ALA A 117 -10.69 -1.38 2.82
CA ALA A 117 -11.62 -2.36 2.27
C ALA A 117 -11.09 -2.96 0.95
N HIS A 118 -10.42 -2.14 0.13
CA HIS A 118 -9.75 -2.62 -1.08
C HIS A 118 -8.61 -3.59 -0.75
N ILE A 119 -7.71 -3.25 0.18
CA ILE A 119 -6.64 -4.14 0.65
C ILE A 119 -7.22 -5.47 1.14
N HIS A 120 -8.28 -5.44 1.94
CA HIS A 120 -8.92 -6.65 2.44
C HIS A 120 -9.41 -7.54 1.28
N ASN A 121 -10.10 -6.98 0.30
CA ASN A 121 -10.56 -7.73 -0.87
C ASN A 121 -9.40 -8.33 -1.66
N THR A 122 -8.34 -7.54 -1.89
CA THR A 122 -7.14 -8.02 -2.58
C THR A 122 -6.45 -9.16 -1.81
N LEU A 123 -6.39 -9.10 -0.48
CA LEU A 123 -5.85 -10.20 0.35
C LEU A 123 -6.68 -11.49 0.22
N GLU A 124 -8.00 -11.38 0.16
CA GLU A 124 -8.86 -12.54 -0.09
C GLU A 124 -8.68 -13.09 -1.51
N GLU A 125 -8.51 -12.23 -2.51
CA GLU A 125 -8.16 -12.67 -3.88
C GLU A 125 -6.80 -13.38 -3.90
N ILE A 126 -5.77 -12.87 -3.22
CA ILE A 126 -4.46 -13.52 -3.11
C ILE A 126 -4.60 -14.94 -2.57
N LYS A 127 -5.34 -15.13 -1.47
CA LYS A 127 -5.55 -16.45 -0.86
C LYS A 127 -6.30 -17.43 -1.76
N ALA A 128 -7.15 -16.91 -2.66
CA ALA A 128 -7.87 -17.72 -3.63
C ALA A 128 -7.01 -18.13 -4.84
N VAL A 129 -5.89 -17.45 -5.10
CA VAL A 129 -4.99 -17.77 -6.20
C VAL A 129 -4.14 -19.01 -5.86
N SER A 130 -4.23 -20.03 -6.71
CA SER A 130 -3.39 -21.24 -6.61
C SER A 130 -2.76 -21.55 -7.95
N LEU A 131 -1.43 -21.61 -7.98
CA LEU A 131 -0.66 -22.12 -9.13
C LEU A 131 -0.18 -23.54 -8.81
N GLN A 132 -0.82 -24.54 -9.40
CA GLN A 132 -0.46 -25.93 -9.20
C GLN A 132 0.62 -26.36 -10.22
N GLU A 133 1.44 -27.34 -9.85
CA GLU A 133 2.49 -27.87 -10.72
C GLU A 133 1.95 -28.46 -12.02
N LYS A 134 0.83 -29.17 -11.95
CA LYS A 134 0.14 -29.75 -13.11
C LYS A 134 -0.32 -28.69 -14.13
N ASP A 135 -0.59 -27.47 -13.67
CA ASP A 135 -1.17 -26.38 -14.46
C ASP A 135 -0.07 -25.46 -15.00
N VAL A 136 1.04 -25.33 -14.27
CA VAL A 136 2.22 -24.53 -14.62
C VAL A 136 3.49 -25.34 -14.37
N PRO A 137 3.94 -26.18 -15.32
CA PRO A 137 5.03 -27.14 -15.08
C PRO A 137 6.41 -26.51 -14.82
N ASP A 138 6.63 -25.29 -15.28
CA ASP A 138 7.90 -24.60 -15.06
C ASP A 138 8.09 -24.20 -13.59
N GLU A 139 8.91 -24.98 -12.89
CA GLU A 139 9.07 -24.87 -11.45
C GLU A 139 9.66 -23.52 -11.02
N TYR A 140 10.68 -23.04 -11.72
CA TYR A 140 11.39 -21.82 -11.33
C TYR A 140 10.48 -20.59 -11.37
N GLU A 141 9.84 -20.33 -12.50
CA GLU A 141 8.97 -19.15 -12.62
C GLU A 141 7.67 -19.33 -11.80
N ARG A 142 7.13 -20.56 -11.67
CA ARG A 142 5.98 -20.83 -10.79
C ARG A 142 6.28 -20.49 -9.33
N LYS A 143 7.41 -21.00 -8.80
CA LYS A 143 7.82 -20.74 -7.41
C LYS A 143 8.13 -19.26 -7.20
N MET A 144 8.75 -18.61 -8.19
CA MET A 144 8.99 -17.17 -8.14
C MET A 144 7.67 -16.41 -7.97
N LEU A 145 6.66 -16.67 -8.81
CA LEU A 145 5.34 -16.05 -8.67
C LEU A 145 4.70 -16.32 -7.30
N GLN A 146 4.71 -17.55 -6.82
CA GLN A 146 4.15 -17.90 -5.50
C GLN A 146 4.85 -17.13 -4.37
N ASN A 147 6.18 -17.01 -4.42
CA ASN A 147 6.94 -16.28 -3.42
C ASN A 147 6.64 -14.77 -3.46
N GLU A 148 6.64 -14.16 -4.64
CA GLU A 148 6.32 -12.74 -4.82
C GLU A 148 4.92 -12.41 -4.28
N LEU A 149 3.94 -13.27 -4.53
CA LEU A 149 2.57 -13.07 -4.05
C LEU A 149 2.47 -13.23 -2.53
N SER A 150 3.18 -14.19 -1.94
CA SER A 150 3.24 -14.36 -0.48
C SER A 150 3.92 -13.18 0.22
N LEU A 151 4.95 -12.60 -0.40
CA LEU A 151 5.58 -11.38 0.10
C LEU A 151 4.62 -10.19 -0.01
N LEU A 152 3.93 -10.02 -1.14
CA LEU A 152 2.91 -8.99 -1.32
C LEU A 152 1.79 -9.11 -0.27
N GLU A 153 1.29 -10.32 -0.01
CA GLU A 153 0.29 -10.59 1.03
C GLU A 153 0.77 -10.11 2.40
N SER A 154 1.99 -10.50 2.77
CA SER A 154 2.59 -10.17 4.07
C SER A 154 2.73 -8.66 4.23
N MET A 155 3.24 -7.99 3.19
CA MET A 155 3.47 -6.54 3.20
C MET A 155 2.18 -5.74 3.19
N LEU A 156 1.16 -6.15 2.42
CA LEU A 156 -0.16 -5.52 2.43
C LEU A 156 -0.85 -5.66 3.78
N THR A 157 -0.75 -6.84 4.39
CA THR A 157 -1.29 -7.10 5.73
C THR A 157 -0.62 -6.19 6.76
N GLU A 158 0.70 -6.09 6.74
CA GLU A 158 1.42 -5.22 7.65
C GLU A 158 1.12 -3.73 7.41
N LEU A 159 1.10 -3.30 6.15
CA LEU A 159 0.76 -1.92 5.76
C LEU A 159 -0.64 -1.55 6.25
N TYR A 160 -1.63 -2.44 6.11
CA TYR A 160 -2.98 -2.23 6.61
C TYR A 160 -2.98 -1.87 8.11
N TYR A 161 -2.27 -2.66 8.93
CA TYR A 161 -2.22 -2.39 10.37
C TYR A 161 -1.43 -1.13 10.69
N LEU A 162 -0.34 -0.86 9.98
CA LEU A 162 0.45 0.36 10.15
C LEU A 162 -0.33 1.62 9.77
N GLU A 163 -1.12 1.57 8.71
CA GLU A 163 -1.98 2.68 8.30
C GLU A 163 -3.09 2.95 9.33
N GLN A 164 -3.77 1.89 9.80
CA GLN A 164 -4.79 1.94 10.86
C GLN A 164 -4.25 2.51 12.19
N GLU A 165 -3.19 1.88 12.72
CA GLU A 165 -2.76 2.05 14.11
C GLU A 165 -1.75 3.20 14.29
N VAL A 166 -1.08 3.64 13.22
CA VAL A 166 0.01 4.61 13.31
C VAL A 166 -0.23 5.82 12.40
N LEU A 167 -0.44 5.61 11.10
CA LEU A 167 -0.52 6.71 10.14
C LEU A 167 -1.78 7.56 10.35
N LEU A 168 -2.96 6.93 10.36
CA LEU A 168 -4.24 7.62 10.53
C LEU A 168 -4.30 8.47 11.81
N PRO A 169 -3.90 7.96 13.00
CA PRO A 169 -3.79 8.79 14.20
C PRO A 169 -2.85 9.99 14.03
N LYS A 170 -1.70 9.83 13.36
CA LYS A 170 -0.76 10.93 13.14
C LYS A 170 -1.30 11.97 12.15
N ILE A 171 -2.02 11.54 11.10
CA ILE A 171 -2.72 12.45 10.19
C ILE A 171 -3.74 13.27 10.98
N LYS A 172 -4.61 12.62 11.77
CA LYS A 172 -5.65 13.30 12.56
C LYS A 172 -5.07 14.30 13.56
N ASN A 173 -3.97 13.93 14.23
CA ASN A 173 -3.27 14.82 15.15
C ASN A 173 -2.67 16.04 14.43
N ALA A 174 -2.01 15.83 13.29
CA ALA A 174 -1.45 16.94 12.50
C ALA A 174 -2.56 17.85 11.94
N GLN A 175 -3.68 17.31 11.48
CA GLN A 175 -4.85 18.08 11.04
C GLN A 175 -5.43 18.93 12.17
N LYS A 176 -5.55 18.35 13.38
CA LYS A 176 -6.02 19.06 14.57
C LYS A 176 -5.13 20.26 14.91
N ASN A 177 -3.81 20.07 14.85
CA ASN A 177 -2.84 21.12 15.18
C ASN A 177 -2.87 22.31 14.21
N ILE A 178 -3.35 22.11 12.98
CA ILE A 178 -3.50 23.17 11.98
C ILE A 178 -4.95 23.66 11.84
N HIS A 179 -5.85 23.26 12.74
CA HIS A 179 -7.28 23.57 12.68
C HIS A 179 -7.94 23.21 11.33
N ALA A 180 -7.52 22.09 10.72
CA ALA A 180 -8.11 21.57 9.48
C ALA A 180 -9.37 20.71 9.71
N ASN A 181 -9.81 20.57 10.97
CA ASN A 181 -10.99 19.81 11.36
C ASN A 181 -12.22 20.73 11.28
N SER A 182 -12.81 20.84 10.09
CA SER A 182 -14.17 21.36 9.90
C SER A 182 -15.11 20.19 9.67
#